data_AF-A0A2C6BS63-F1
#
_entry.id   AF-A0A2C6BS63-F1
#
_cell.length_a   1.000
_cell.length_b   1.000
_cell.length_c   1.000
_cell.angle_alpha   90.00
_cell.angle_beta   90.00
_cell.angle_gamma   90.00
#
_symmetry.space_group_name_H-M   'P 1'
#
loop_
_entity.id
_entity.type
_entity.pdbx_description
1 polymer ?
#
loop_
_entity_poly.entity_id
_entity_poly.type
_entity_poly.pdbx_seq_one_letter_code
_entity_poly.pdbx_strand_id
1 'polypeptide(L)'
;MKKSVLEIKIEKIDNDYSVFKIVKFNDSILKKDIKIINKDITFSVTDDKTEFYYNLVSDKPVLNINYKEKNETLYFIQNKHIENINKIITEVNKKYGIRWRGERRNCYYTVSGRGKVTKLLEENEYSDETYYKIGNYFQTEEEAIIARDKILNFWEKIKTEEI
;
A
#
# COMPACT_ATOMS: atom_id res chain seq x y z
N MET A 1 5.70 8.15 -2.87
CA MET A 1 4.64 7.14 -2.62
C MET A 1 5.27 5.83 -2.14
N LYS A 2 4.50 4.95 -1.50
CA LYS A 2 4.97 3.60 -1.16
C LYS A 2 4.92 2.73 -2.42
N LYS A 3 6.02 2.04 -2.75
CA LYS A 3 6.04 0.94 -3.70
C LYS A 3 5.16 -0.19 -3.16
N SER A 4 4.29 -0.70 -4.02
CA SER A 4 3.45 -1.87 -3.77
C SER A 4 4.30 -3.10 -3.44
N VAL A 5 3.85 -3.87 -2.46
CA VAL A 5 4.38 -5.20 -2.08
C VAL A 5 3.47 -6.34 -2.53
N LEU A 6 2.22 -6.02 -2.85
CA LEU A 6 1.24 -6.93 -3.45
C LEU A 6 0.60 -6.24 -4.67
N GLU A 7 0.58 -6.91 -5.81
CA GLU A 7 -0.21 -6.53 -6.98
C GLU A 7 -0.93 -7.75 -7.53
N ILE A 8 -2.19 -7.56 -7.89
CA ILE A 8 -3.05 -8.59 -8.47
C ILE A 8 -3.61 -8.03 -9.77
N LYS A 9 -3.48 -8.80 -10.85
CA LYS A 9 -4.14 -8.54 -12.13
C LYS A 9 -5.48 -9.25 -12.14
N ILE A 10 -6.53 -8.59 -12.59
CA ILE A 10 -7.87 -9.15 -12.75
C ILE A 10 -8.26 -9.05 -14.22
N GLU A 11 -8.71 -10.15 -14.80
CA GLU A 11 -9.21 -10.21 -16.17
C GLU A 11 -10.64 -10.75 -16.17
N LYS A 12 -11.54 -10.01 -16.82
CA LYS A 12 -12.95 -10.36 -16.93
C LYS A 12 -13.11 -11.52 -17.91
N ILE A 13 -13.85 -12.55 -17.50
CA ILE A 13 -14.19 -13.70 -18.36
C ILE A 13 -15.56 -13.47 -18.99
N ASP A 14 -16.55 -13.15 -18.17
CA ASP A 14 -17.93 -12.89 -18.60
C ASP A 14 -18.61 -11.86 -17.68
N ASN A 15 -19.94 -11.73 -17.76
CA ASN A 15 -20.70 -10.75 -16.99
C ASN A 15 -20.68 -11.00 -15.48
N ASP A 16 -20.47 -12.23 -15.03
CA ASP A 16 -20.58 -12.63 -13.64
C ASP A 16 -19.22 -12.96 -13.00
N TYR A 17 -18.25 -13.38 -13.80
CA TYR A 17 -16.97 -13.90 -13.33
C TYR A 17 -15.75 -13.24 -13.99
N SER A 18 -14.69 -13.18 -13.18
CA SER A 18 -13.33 -12.81 -13.56
C SER A 18 -12.36 -13.85 -13.03
N VAL A 19 -11.15 -13.84 -13.57
CA VAL A 19 -9.98 -14.46 -12.94
C VAL A 19 -9.04 -13.41 -12.41
N PHE A 20 -8.35 -13.73 -11.32
CA PHE A 20 -7.26 -12.94 -10.81
C PHE A 20 -5.97 -13.74 -10.72
N LYS A 21 -4.86 -13.04 -10.87
CA LYS A 21 -3.50 -13.56 -10.74
C LYS A 21 -2.68 -12.60 -9.91
N ILE A 22 -1.93 -13.12 -8.93
CA ILE A 22 -0.94 -12.33 -8.22
C ILE A 22 0.24 -12.12 -9.18
N VAL A 23 0.53 -10.85 -9.51
CA VAL A 23 1.61 -10.46 -10.44
C VAL A 23 2.81 -9.88 -9.71
N LYS A 24 2.63 -9.48 -8.45
CA LYS A 24 3.72 -9.06 -7.57
C LYS A 24 3.42 -9.50 -6.15
N PHE A 25 4.42 -10.12 -5.54
CA PHE A 25 4.42 -10.48 -4.14
C PHE A 25 5.84 -10.34 -3.59
N ASN A 26 6.05 -9.47 -2.60
CA ASN A 26 7.38 -9.26 -2.02
C ASN A 26 7.63 -10.22 -0.85
N ASP A 27 8.38 -11.30 -1.10
CA ASP A 27 8.68 -12.35 -0.11
C ASP A 27 9.48 -11.88 1.11
N SER A 28 10.28 -10.83 0.95
CA SER A 28 11.06 -10.27 2.07
C SER A 28 10.17 -9.58 3.10
N ILE A 29 8.96 -9.17 2.69
CA ILE A 29 8.02 -8.41 3.52
C ILE A 29 6.79 -9.25 3.84
N LEU A 30 6.14 -9.82 2.83
CA LEU A 30 4.91 -10.59 2.97
C LEU A 30 5.21 -12.05 3.36
N LYS A 31 5.80 -12.23 4.54
CA LYS A 31 6.17 -13.54 5.08
C LYS A 31 4.95 -14.36 5.52
N LYS A 32 5.15 -15.67 5.67
CA LYS A 32 4.19 -16.58 6.31
C LYS A 32 3.70 -16.00 7.65
N ASP A 33 2.43 -16.23 7.95
CA ASP A 33 1.73 -15.83 9.17
C ASP A 33 1.41 -14.33 9.28
N ILE A 34 1.66 -13.54 8.23
CA ILE A 34 1.13 -12.18 8.17
C ILE A 34 -0.38 -12.20 8.13
N LYS A 35 -0.98 -11.36 8.99
CA LYS A 35 -2.41 -11.11 9.02
C LYS A 35 -2.72 -9.63 9.10
N ILE A 36 -3.73 -9.21 8.35
CA ILE A 36 -4.44 -7.95 8.55
C ILE A 36 -5.89 -8.33 8.84
N ILE A 37 -6.34 -8.02 10.05
CA ILE A 37 -7.72 -8.23 10.46
C ILE A 37 -8.21 -6.88 10.97
N ASN A 38 -9.16 -6.30 10.24
CA ASN A 38 -9.88 -5.12 10.70
C ASN A 38 -11.38 -5.33 10.46
N LYS A 39 -12.19 -4.29 10.69
CA LYS A 39 -13.64 -4.34 10.49
C LYS A 39 -14.04 -4.55 9.02
N ASP A 40 -13.19 -4.16 8.09
CA ASP A 40 -13.50 -4.03 6.67
C ASP A 40 -13.01 -5.21 5.83
N ILE A 41 -11.91 -5.83 6.23
CA ILE A 41 -11.22 -6.86 5.45
C ILE A 41 -10.50 -7.88 6.34
N THR A 42 -10.22 -9.03 5.76
CA THR A 42 -9.20 -9.97 6.26
C THR A 42 -8.22 -10.30 5.15
N PHE A 43 -6.94 -10.20 5.46
CA PHE A 43 -5.85 -10.64 4.60
C PHE A 43 -4.93 -11.55 5.40
N SER A 44 -4.54 -12.68 4.81
CA SER A 44 -3.57 -13.58 5.41
C SER A 44 -2.62 -14.19 4.39
N VAL A 45 -1.41 -14.47 4.86
CA VAL A 45 -0.41 -15.25 4.14
C VAL A 45 -0.18 -16.54 4.91
N THR A 46 -0.59 -17.67 4.36
CA THR A 46 -0.51 -18.99 5.04
C THR A 46 0.14 -20.04 4.14
N ASP A 47 0.28 -21.27 4.63
CA ASP A 47 0.67 -22.42 3.79
C ASP A 47 -0.53 -23.12 3.14
N ASP A 48 -1.75 -22.60 3.39
CA ASP A 48 -2.99 -23.13 2.80
C ASP A 48 -3.22 -22.53 1.41
N LYS A 49 -4.32 -22.92 0.76
CA LYS A 49 -4.67 -22.42 -0.58
C LYS A 49 -4.81 -20.90 -0.65
N THR A 50 -4.35 -20.34 -1.78
CA THR A 50 -4.73 -18.97 -2.15
C THR A 50 -6.20 -18.98 -2.52
N GLU A 51 -6.99 -18.11 -1.90
CA GLU A 51 -8.40 -17.99 -2.21
C GLU A 51 -8.97 -16.64 -1.81
N PHE A 52 -10.02 -16.25 -2.51
CA PHE A 52 -10.87 -15.14 -2.12
C PHE A 52 -12.27 -15.65 -1.79
N TYR A 53 -12.85 -15.18 -0.69
CA TYR A 53 -14.25 -15.41 -0.37
C TYR A 53 -14.81 -14.28 0.49
N TYR A 54 -16.14 -14.17 0.53
CA TYR A 54 -16.82 -13.27 1.45
C TYR A 54 -17.25 -14.04 2.69
N ASN A 55 -16.73 -13.69 3.87
CA ASN A 55 -17.08 -14.35 5.12
C ASN A 55 -18.41 -13.79 5.63
N LEU A 56 -19.48 -14.59 5.55
CA LEU A 56 -20.84 -14.21 5.93
C LEU A 56 -21.00 -14.00 7.44
N VAL A 57 -20.23 -14.69 8.28
CA VAL A 57 -20.33 -14.58 9.74
C VAL A 57 -19.76 -13.25 10.23
N SER A 58 -18.61 -12.86 9.67
CA SER A 58 -17.94 -11.59 10.01
C SER A 58 -18.26 -10.43 9.07
N ASP A 59 -19.16 -10.67 8.11
CA ASP A 59 -19.61 -9.74 7.07
C ASP A 59 -18.46 -8.95 6.40
N LYS A 60 -17.44 -9.66 5.92
CA LYS A 60 -16.30 -9.02 5.26
C LYS A 60 -15.57 -9.92 4.26
N PRO A 61 -14.92 -9.33 3.25
CA PRO A 61 -14.09 -10.07 2.32
C PRO A 61 -12.80 -10.60 2.98
N VAL A 62 -12.39 -11.78 2.53
CA VAL A 62 -11.18 -12.47 2.95
C VAL A 62 -10.37 -12.82 1.71
N LEU A 63 -9.07 -12.47 1.74
CA LEU A 63 -8.07 -12.95 0.79
C LEU A 63 -7.00 -13.70 1.56
N ASN A 64 -6.89 -15.01 1.31
CA ASN A 64 -5.76 -15.80 1.73
C ASN A 64 -4.80 -15.97 0.56
N ILE A 65 -3.49 -15.85 0.81
CA ILE A 65 -2.45 -16.15 -0.17
C ILE A 65 -1.58 -17.28 0.37
N ASN A 66 -1.46 -18.34 -0.42
CA ASN A 66 -0.50 -19.41 -0.19
C ASN A 66 0.93 -18.87 -0.35
N TYR A 67 1.73 -18.94 0.70
CA TYR A 67 3.14 -18.53 0.70
C TYR A 67 4.02 -19.38 -0.23
N LYS A 68 3.53 -20.50 -0.77
CA LYS A 68 4.29 -21.38 -1.68
C LYS A 68 3.84 -21.30 -3.14
N GLU A 69 2.63 -20.81 -3.43
CA GLU A 69 1.99 -20.92 -4.76
C GLU A 69 1.63 -19.55 -5.38
N LYS A 70 2.54 -18.58 -5.29
CA LYS A 70 2.20 -17.17 -5.48
C LYS A 70 2.01 -16.76 -6.94
N ASN A 71 2.72 -17.37 -7.89
CA ASN A 71 2.94 -16.72 -9.19
C ASN A 71 2.40 -17.50 -10.41
N GLU A 72 1.83 -18.69 -10.23
CA GLU A 72 1.54 -19.59 -11.36
C GLU A 72 0.07 -19.96 -11.53
N THR A 73 -0.77 -19.66 -10.54
CA THR A 73 -2.17 -20.11 -10.52
C THR A 73 -3.14 -18.95 -10.81
N LEU A 74 -4.17 -19.24 -11.59
CA LEU A 74 -5.32 -18.36 -11.81
C LEU A 74 -6.43 -18.72 -10.81
N TYR A 75 -7.09 -17.70 -10.26
CA TYR A 75 -8.14 -17.88 -9.26
C TYR A 75 -9.44 -17.21 -9.72
N PHE A 76 -10.56 -17.89 -9.59
CA PHE A 76 -11.86 -17.35 -9.96
C PHE A 76 -12.42 -16.41 -8.90
N ILE A 77 -13.13 -15.39 -9.36
CA ILE A 77 -13.87 -14.46 -8.50
C ILE A 77 -15.14 -13.97 -9.20
N GLN A 78 -16.21 -13.76 -8.42
CA GLN A 78 -17.40 -13.07 -8.91
C GLN A 78 -17.14 -11.57 -9.07
N ASN A 79 -17.59 -11.00 -10.18
CA ASN A 79 -17.34 -9.60 -10.54
C ASN A 79 -17.77 -8.60 -9.44
N LYS A 80 -18.85 -8.91 -8.71
CA LYS A 80 -19.33 -8.10 -7.56
C LYS A 80 -18.32 -7.96 -6.42
N HIS A 81 -17.23 -8.74 -6.42
CA HIS A 81 -16.19 -8.74 -5.39
C HIS A 81 -14.85 -8.16 -5.85
N ILE A 82 -14.76 -7.65 -7.09
CA ILE A 82 -13.53 -7.03 -7.59
C ILE A 82 -13.10 -5.85 -6.71
N GLU A 83 -14.05 -5.01 -6.29
CA GLU A 83 -13.77 -3.88 -5.39
C GLU A 83 -13.22 -4.33 -4.03
N ASN A 84 -13.69 -5.47 -3.52
CA ASN A 84 -13.20 -6.04 -2.27
C ASN A 84 -11.73 -6.46 -2.37
N ILE A 85 -11.32 -7.09 -3.47
CA ILE A 85 -9.91 -7.39 -3.73
C ILE A 85 -9.09 -6.10 -3.78
N ASN A 86 -9.55 -5.08 -4.50
CA ASN A 86 -8.84 -3.80 -4.61
C ASN A 86 -8.68 -3.11 -3.25
N LYS A 87 -9.70 -3.19 -2.38
CA LYS A 87 -9.64 -2.69 -1.00
C LYS A 87 -8.59 -3.43 -0.18
N ILE A 88 -8.52 -4.75 -0.29
CA ILE A 88 -7.51 -5.57 0.39
C ILE A 88 -6.09 -5.19 -0.08
N ILE A 89 -5.86 -5.12 -1.39
CA ILE A 89 -4.55 -4.74 -1.97
C ILE A 89 -4.13 -3.37 -1.48
N THR A 90 -5.06 -2.42 -1.44
CA THR A 90 -4.82 -1.06 -0.95
C THR A 90 -4.38 -1.08 0.51
N GLU A 91 -5.08 -1.81 1.39
CA GLU A 91 -4.73 -1.90 2.82
C GLU A 91 -3.41 -2.62 3.05
N VAL A 92 -3.12 -3.69 2.29
CA VAL A 92 -1.82 -4.39 2.33
C VAL A 92 -0.69 -3.44 1.94
N ASN A 93 -0.81 -2.72 0.82
CA ASN A 93 0.22 -1.79 0.35
C ASN A 93 0.33 -0.54 1.23
N LYS A 94 -0.76 -0.09 1.86
CA LYS A 94 -0.72 0.99 2.84
C LYS A 94 0.08 0.58 4.07
N LYS A 95 -0.16 -0.63 4.61
CA LYS A 95 0.51 -1.15 5.79
C LYS A 95 1.96 -1.52 5.50
N TYR A 96 2.19 -2.35 4.48
CA TYR A 96 3.47 -3.00 4.21
C TYR A 96 4.23 -2.45 3.01
N GLY A 97 3.64 -1.53 2.24
CA GLY A 97 4.31 -0.90 1.10
C GLY A 97 5.62 -0.23 1.51
N ILE A 98 6.60 -0.34 0.62
CA ILE A 98 7.97 0.14 0.86
C ILE A 98 8.04 1.59 0.43
N ARG A 99 8.34 2.50 1.34
CA ARG A 99 8.67 3.87 0.93
C ARG A 99 9.98 3.83 0.15
N TRP A 100 10.02 4.51 -1.00
CA TRP A 100 11.28 4.66 -1.71
C TRP A 100 12.30 5.37 -0.81
N ARG A 101 13.54 4.88 -0.83
CA ARG A 101 14.70 5.51 -0.20
C ARG A 101 15.79 5.65 -1.24
N GLY A 102 16.43 6.81 -1.29
CA GLY A 102 17.61 7.01 -2.12
C GLY A 102 18.79 6.20 -1.60
N GLU A 103 19.72 5.84 -2.49
CA GLU A 103 21.06 5.43 -2.08
C GLU A 103 21.85 6.65 -1.64
N ARG A 104 22.98 6.43 -0.95
CA ARG A 104 23.87 7.53 -0.57
C ARG A 104 24.25 8.34 -1.82
N ARG A 105 24.19 9.67 -1.70
CA ARG A 105 24.37 10.67 -2.77
C ARG A 105 23.22 10.82 -3.76
N ASN A 106 22.12 10.06 -3.62
CA ASN A 106 20.89 10.41 -4.31
C ASN A 106 20.24 11.62 -3.66
N CYS A 107 19.40 12.33 -4.41
CA CYS A 107 18.59 13.39 -3.84
C CYS A 107 17.17 12.90 -3.52
N TYR A 108 16.60 13.43 -2.46
CA TYR A 108 15.19 13.27 -2.12
C TYR A 108 14.56 14.64 -1.86
N TYR A 109 13.23 14.70 -1.88
CA TYR A 109 12.47 15.90 -1.60
C TYR A 109 11.79 15.80 -0.24
N THR A 110 11.66 16.93 0.44
CA THR A 110 11.03 17.05 1.76
C THR A 110 10.24 18.36 1.86
N VAL A 111 9.27 18.44 2.77
CA VAL A 111 8.53 19.66 3.09
C VAL A 111 9.08 20.23 4.40
N SER A 112 9.65 21.43 4.33
CA SER A 112 10.13 22.15 5.51
C SER A 112 8.98 22.57 6.43
N GLY A 113 9.29 22.88 7.69
CA GLY A 113 8.29 23.39 8.66
C GLY A 113 7.60 24.70 8.23
N ARG A 114 8.13 25.42 7.24
CA ARG A 114 7.51 26.60 6.63
C ARG A 114 6.64 26.27 5.40
N GLY A 115 6.39 24.99 5.13
CA GLY A 115 5.63 24.54 3.97
C GLY A 115 6.37 24.64 2.63
N LYS A 116 7.70 24.80 2.61
CA LYS A 116 8.48 24.82 1.36
C LYS A 116 9.00 23.44 1.02
N VAL A 117 8.86 23.02 -0.24
CA VAL A 117 9.54 21.82 -0.76
C VAL A 117 11.03 22.12 -0.89
N THR A 118 11.86 21.22 -0.39
CA THR A 118 13.32 21.32 -0.38
C THR A 118 13.91 20.02 -0.91
N LYS A 119 14.93 20.13 -1.76
CA LYS A 119 15.72 19.00 -2.25
C LYS A 119 16.94 18.82 -1.34
N LEU A 120 17.11 17.62 -0.81
CA LEU A 120 18.22 17.24 0.08
C LEU A 120 19.01 16.09 -0.53
N LEU A 121 20.25 15.94 -0.09
CA LEU A 121 21.15 14.85 -0.46
C LEU A 121 21.07 13.77 0.63
N GLU A 122 20.83 12.51 0.25
CA GLU A 122 20.91 11.37 1.17
C GLU A 122 22.38 11.12 1.52
N GLU A 123 22.77 11.37 2.75
CA GLU A 123 24.11 11.10 3.28
C GLU A 123 24.10 9.90 4.26
N ASN A 124 22.96 9.22 4.42
CA ASN A 124 22.70 8.22 5.46
C ASN A 124 22.87 8.80 6.87
N GLU A 125 22.50 10.07 7.04
CA GLU A 125 22.58 10.76 8.32
C GLU A 125 21.31 10.58 9.16
N TYR A 126 21.42 10.97 10.43
CA TYR A 126 20.28 10.96 11.36
C TYR A 126 19.09 11.80 10.85
N SER A 127 19.39 12.92 10.19
CA SER A 127 18.39 13.79 9.54
C SER A 127 17.62 13.05 8.45
N ASP A 128 18.32 12.37 7.54
CA ASP A 128 17.73 11.57 6.47
C ASP A 128 16.81 10.49 7.04
N GLU A 129 17.29 9.77 8.06
CA GLU A 129 16.51 8.74 8.76
C GLU A 129 15.26 9.32 9.40
N THR A 130 15.37 10.51 10.00
CA THR A 130 14.25 11.20 10.63
C THR A 130 13.18 11.56 9.58
N TYR A 131 13.58 12.19 8.48
CA TYR A 131 12.68 12.50 7.37
C TYR A 131 12.00 11.25 6.79
N TYR A 132 12.76 10.17 6.62
CA TYR A 132 12.25 8.90 6.12
C TYR A 132 11.20 8.29 7.07
N LYS A 133 11.49 8.21 8.37
CA LYS A 133 10.59 7.63 9.39
C LYS A 133 9.29 8.40 9.56
N ILE A 134 9.33 9.73 9.59
CA ILE A 134 8.12 10.56 9.70
C ILE A 134 7.35 10.66 8.38
N GLY A 135 7.89 10.08 7.30
CA GLY A 135 7.26 10.03 6.00
C GLY A 135 7.37 11.32 5.18
N ASN A 136 8.27 12.23 5.56
CA ASN A 136 8.59 13.49 4.90
C ASN A 136 9.82 13.33 3.98
N TYR A 137 9.79 12.28 3.16
CA TYR A 137 10.86 11.82 2.27
C TYR A 137 10.21 11.31 0.98
N PHE A 138 10.48 12.00 -0.13
CA PHE A 138 9.80 11.82 -1.41
C PHE A 138 10.81 11.64 -2.54
N GLN A 139 10.46 10.81 -3.52
CA GLN A 139 11.33 10.51 -4.65
C GLN A 139 11.34 11.66 -5.67
N THR A 140 10.18 12.29 -5.88
CA THR A 140 10.02 13.38 -6.84
C THR A 140 9.48 14.64 -6.16
N GLU A 141 9.66 15.78 -6.82
CA GLU A 141 9.17 17.06 -6.33
C GLU A 141 7.63 17.10 -6.28
N GLU A 142 6.97 16.49 -7.26
CA GLU A 142 5.51 16.44 -7.36
C GLU A 142 4.91 15.68 -6.16
N GLU A 143 5.52 14.57 -5.74
CA GLU A 143 5.10 13.84 -4.55
C GLU A 143 5.18 14.72 -3.28
N ALA A 144 6.25 15.53 -3.17
CA ALA A 144 6.44 16.46 -2.07
C ALA A 144 5.44 17.63 -2.12
N ILE A 145 5.11 18.14 -3.32
CA ILE A 145 4.09 19.16 -3.54
C ILE A 145 2.71 18.66 -3.08
N ILE A 146 2.31 17.45 -3.48
CA ILE A 146 1.04 16.86 -3.06
C ILE A 146 0.97 16.71 -1.54
N ALA A 147 2.08 16.30 -0.90
CA ALA A 147 2.14 16.20 0.56
C ALA A 147 2.07 17.57 1.24
N ARG A 148 2.79 18.57 0.70
CA ARG A 148 2.74 19.96 1.18
C ARG A 148 1.31 20.50 1.13
N ASP A 149 0.61 20.34 0.02
CA ASP A 149 -0.73 20.92 -0.16
C ASP A 149 -1.74 20.30 0.83
N LYS A 150 -1.58 19.01 1.17
CA LYS A 150 -2.37 18.37 2.24
C LYS A 150 -2.07 18.96 3.62
N ILE A 151 -0.80 19.22 3.92
CA ILE A 151 -0.38 19.85 5.18
C ILE A 151 -0.94 21.27 5.28
N LEU A 152 -0.82 22.07 4.21
CA LEU A 152 -1.36 23.43 4.16
C LEU A 152 -2.88 23.45 4.31
N ASN A 153 -3.59 22.56 3.62
CA ASN A 153 -5.04 22.43 3.76
C ASN A 153 -5.44 22.06 5.20
N PHE A 154 -4.72 21.14 5.84
CA PHE A 154 -4.94 20.81 7.25
C PHE A 154 -4.77 22.05 8.15
N TRP A 155 -3.69 22.83 7.98
CA TRP A 155 -3.47 24.05 8.77
C TRP A 155 -4.50 25.14 8.51
N GLU A 156 -5.00 25.29 7.27
CA GLU A 156 -6.10 26.22 6.99
C GLU A 156 -7.37 25.81 7.74
N LYS A 157 -7.71 24.51 7.80
CA LYS A 157 -8.85 24.02 8.61
C LYS A 157 -8.68 24.27 10.10
N ILE A 158 -7.46 24.08 10.62
CA ILE A 158 -7.15 24.42 12.02
C ILE A 158 -7.39 25.92 12.27
N LYS A 159 -6.94 26.77 11.35
CA LYS A 159 -7.06 28.23 11.44
C LYS A 159 -8.50 28.72 11.36
N THR A 160 -9.36 28.02 10.63
CA THR A 160 -10.79 28.34 10.49
C THR A 160 -11.68 27.68 11.55
N GLU A 161 -11.11 26.92 12.49
CA GLU A 161 -11.84 26.15 13.52
C GLU A 161 -12.84 25.11 12.94
N GLU A 162 -12.67 24.69 11.69
CA GLU A 162 -13.55 23.73 10.98
C GLU A 162 -13.18 22.25 11.24
N ILE A 163 -12.62 21.94 12.43
CA ILE A 163 -12.03 20.62 12.74
C ILE A 163 -13.11 19.59 13.10
#